data_AF-A0A3D4QBQ8-F1
#
_entry.id   AF-A0A3D4QBQ8-F1
#
_cell.length_a   1.000
_cell.length_b   1.000
_cell.length_c   1.000
_cell.angle_alpha   90.00
_cell.angle_beta   90.00
_cell.angle_gamma   90.00
#
_symmetry.space_group_name_H-M   'P 1'
#
loop_
_entity.id
_entity.type
_entity.pdbx_description
1 polymer ?
#
loop_
_entity_poly.entity_id
_entity_poly.type
_entity_poly.pdbx_seq_one_letter_code
_entity_poly.pdbx_strand_id
1 'polypeptide(L)'
;MNCGSEVPDDASVCPGCGRPVKRRSTQQGEERDTFHETGTEHTDPKASRIEAIIQALKKDRYAWLQAVLPPILAFLYHAFFLQDNETFNLMNTALILEGLTFFFGYLDVKDISQRTEMYGGMAFSSRYVYLSYFLPVLSFWERRTLPGMKRNALYPVVYAGILLLFVVLML
;
A
#
# COMPACT_ATOMS: atom_id res chain seq x y z
N MET A 1 11.56 -5.52 -34.83
CA MET A 1 10.28 -6.17 -35.18
C MET A 1 10.46 -7.66 -34.97
N ASN A 2 9.59 -8.32 -34.20
CA ASN A 2 9.61 -9.76 -33.99
C ASN A 2 8.86 -10.43 -35.14
N CYS A 3 9.39 -11.52 -35.71
CA CYS A 3 8.91 -12.11 -36.96
C CYS A 3 7.61 -12.91 -36.85
N GLY A 4 7.08 -13.13 -35.64
CA GLY A 4 5.79 -13.79 -35.41
C GLY A 4 5.70 -15.26 -35.85
N SER A 5 6.79 -15.88 -36.28
CA SER A 5 6.83 -17.29 -36.67
C SER A 5 6.71 -18.22 -35.47
N GLU A 6 5.92 -19.28 -35.59
CA GLU A 6 5.86 -20.37 -34.60
C GLU A 6 7.26 -20.97 -34.40
N VAL A 7 7.70 -21.03 -33.15
CA VAL A 7 9.01 -21.57 -32.77
C VAL A 7 8.77 -22.93 -32.11
N PRO A 8 9.38 -24.03 -32.61
CA PRO A 8 9.28 -25.35 -32.00
C PRO A 8 9.78 -25.36 -30.56
N ASP A 9 9.17 -26.19 -29.71
CA ASP A 9 9.47 -26.28 -28.28
C ASP A 9 10.87 -26.79 -27.94
N ASP A 10 11.72 -27.13 -28.91
CA ASP A 10 13.13 -27.51 -28.66
C ASP A 10 14.14 -26.52 -29.28
N ALA A 11 13.68 -25.47 -29.95
CA ALA A 11 14.55 -24.53 -30.65
C ALA A 11 15.07 -23.40 -29.72
N SER A 12 16.41 -23.26 -29.64
CA SER A 12 17.11 -22.18 -28.94
C SER A 12 17.20 -20.88 -29.77
N VAL A 13 16.97 -20.99 -31.08
CA VAL A 13 17.05 -19.89 -32.05
C VAL A 13 15.80 -19.89 -32.92
N CYS A 14 15.22 -18.71 -33.15
CA CYS A 14 14.06 -18.57 -34.02
C CYS A 14 14.45 -18.84 -35.48
N PRO A 15 13.83 -19.82 -36.18
CA PRO A 15 14.19 -20.15 -37.56
C PRO A 15 13.85 -19.03 -38.55
N GLY A 16 12.89 -18.15 -38.24
CA GLY A 16 12.49 -17.06 -39.12
C GLY A 16 13.40 -15.82 -39.09
N CYS A 17 14.07 -15.55 -37.96
CA CYS A 17 14.86 -14.32 -37.80
C CYS A 17 16.27 -14.54 -37.20
N GLY A 18 16.65 -15.77 -36.89
CA GLY A 18 17.95 -16.12 -36.33
C GLY A 18 18.23 -15.57 -34.92
N ARG A 19 17.22 -14.98 -34.25
CA ARG A 19 17.39 -14.39 -32.92
C ARG A 19 17.29 -15.46 -31.82
N PRO A 20 18.11 -15.37 -30.75
CA PRO A 20 18.05 -16.30 -29.63
C PRO A 20 16.75 -16.12 -28.86
N VAL A 21 16.06 -17.22 -28.57
CA VAL A 21 14.76 -17.22 -27.87
C VAL A 21 15.01 -17.32 -26.37
N LYS A 22 14.77 -16.24 -25.64
CA LYS A 22 14.90 -16.20 -24.18
C LYS A 22 13.63 -16.76 -23.54
N ARG A 23 13.60 -18.06 -23.22
CA ARG A 23 12.47 -18.67 -22.49
C ARG A 23 12.50 -18.30 -21.01
N ARG A 24 11.34 -17.92 -20.47
CA ARG A 24 11.11 -17.91 -19.01
C ARG A 24 10.81 -19.35 -18.61
N SER A 25 11.68 -19.95 -17.82
CA SER A 25 11.47 -21.27 -17.24
C SER A 25 10.27 -21.25 -16.30
N THR A 26 9.21 -21.97 -16.65
CA THR A 26 8.19 -22.43 -15.71
C THR A 26 8.04 -23.93 -15.90
N GLN A 27 8.81 -24.64 -15.06
CA GLN A 27 8.52 -25.93 -14.41
C GLN A 27 7.79 -27.03 -15.20
N GLN A 28 8.51 -28.14 -15.45
CA GLN A 28 8.31 -29.44 -14.77
C GLN A 28 9.34 -30.45 -15.28
N GLY A 29 9.94 -31.23 -14.37
CA GLY A 29 10.88 -32.30 -14.71
C GLY A 29 11.83 -32.63 -13.57
N GLU A 30 11.44 -33.62 -12.80
CA GLU A 30 12.05 -34.20 -11.60
C GLU A 30 13.35 -34.95 -11.92
N GLU A 31 14.47 -34.58 -11.28
CA GLU A 31 15.61 -35.49 -11.12
C GLU A 31 16.32 -35.18 -9.80
N ARG A 32 16.42 -36.23 -8.97
CA ARG A 32 17.10 -36.25 -7.67
C ARG A 32 18.58 -36.04 -7.89
N ASP A 33 19.20 -35.19 -7.07
CA ASP A 33 20.50 -35.52 -6.53
C ASP A 33 20.70 -34.98 -5.13
N THR A 34 21.29 -35.85 -4.33
CA THR A 34 21.42 -35.81 -2.88
C THR A 34 22.65 -34.99 -2.52
N PHE A 35 22.50 -33.91 -1.74
CA PHE A 35 23.56 -33.52 -0.83
C PHE A 35 23.00 -32.86 0.43
N HIS A 36 23.46 -33.40 1.55
CA HIS A 36 23.08 -33.11 2.91
C HIS A 36 23.88 -31.89 3.38
N GLU A 37 23.23 -30.83 3.86
CA GLU A 37 23.81 -30.08 4.97
C GLU A 37 22.73 -29.52 5.89
N THR A 38 23.03 -29.70 7.16
CA THR A 38 22.13 -29.80 8.28
C THR A 38 21.83 -28.40 8.81
N GLY A 39 20.57 -28.02 8.73
CA GLY A 39 20.07 -26.79 9.30
C GLY A 39 18.57 -26.91 9.45
N THR A 40 18.12 -27.75 10.39
CA THR A 40 16.73 -27.71 10.88
C THR A 40 16.52 -26.36 11.57
N GLU A 41 16.30 -25.33 10.76
CA GLU A 41 15.72 -24.07 11.21
C GLU A 41 14.26 -24.39 11.53
N HIS A 42 13.98 -24.67 12.80
CA HIS A 42 12.63 -24.59 13.34
C HIS A 42 12.18 -23.13 13.23
N THR A 43 11.79 -22.72 12.01
CA THR A 43 11.04 -21.49 11.79
C THR A 43 9.66 -21.72 12.37
N ASP A 44 9.49 -21.26 13.60
CA ASP A 44 8.21 -21.25 14.29
C ASP A 44 7.17 -20.59 13.34
N PRO A 45 6.10 -21.31 12.93
CA PRO A 45 5.17 -20.82 11.92
C PRO A 45 4.50 -19.48 12.32
N LYS A 46 4.53 -19.15 13.61
CA LYS A 46 4.08 -17.86 14.14
C LYS A 46 5.07 -16.72 13.84
N ALA A 47 6.38 -16.96 13.94
CA ALA A 47 7.41 -15.96 13.63
C ALA A 47 7.40 -15.61 12.14
N SER A 48 7.23 -16.61 11.28
CA SER A 48 7.03 -16.44 9.83
C SER A 48 5.80 -15.58 9.50
N ARG A 49 4.66 -15.81 10.19
CA ARG A 49 3.44 -15.02 9.98
C ARG A 49 3.59 -13.57 10.45
N ILE A 50 4.27 -13.34 11.58
CA ILE A 50 4.51 -11.99 12.09
C ILE A 50 5.37 -11.19 11.11
N GLU A 51 6.44 -11.78 10.58
CA GLU A 51 7.30 -11.09 9.59
C GLU A 51 6.53 -10.75 8.31
N ALA A 52 5.66 -11.65 7.83
CA ALA A 52 4.79 -11.38 6.69
C ALA A 52 3.77 -10.25 6.96
N ILE A 53 3.27 -10.14 8.20
CA ILE A 53 2.39 -9.04 8.63
C ILE A 53 3.17 -7.72 8.69
N ILE A 54 4.38 -7.73 9.24
CA ILE A 54 5.25 -6.55 9.32
C ILE A 54 5.62 -6.05 7.92
N GLN A 55 5.98 -6.95 7.01
CA GLN A 55 6.26 -6.59 5.62
C GLN A 55 5.02 -6.02 4.92
N ALA A 56 3.84 -6.59 5.17
CA ALA A 56 2.59 -6.03 4.66
C ALA A 56 2.29 -4.63 5.25
N LEU A 57 2.54 -4.43 6.54
CA LEU A 57 2.40 -3.11 7.17
C LEU A 57 3.40 -2.11 6.60
N LYS A 58 4.64 -2.53 6.36
CA LYS A 58 5.66 -1.69 5.70
C LYS A 58 5.21 -1.32 4.28
N LYS A 59 4.61 -2.27 3.53
CA LYS A 59 4.06 -2.00 2.19
C LYS A 59 2.94 -0.96 2.22
N ASP A 60 2.13 -0.87 3.27
CA ASP A 60 1.04 0.10 3.41
C ASP A 60 1.31 1.18 4.48
N ARG A 61 2.58 1.44 4.80
CA ARG A 61 2.99 2.33 5.90
C ARG A 61 2.32 3.70 5.82
N TYR A 62 2.38 4.36 4.66
CA TYR A 62 1.84 5.71 4.51
C TYR A 62 0.30 5.74 4.55
N ALA A 63 -0.38 4.66 4.13
CA ALA A 63 -1.82 4.48 4.33
C ALA A 63 -2.18 4.51 5.81
N TRP A 64 -1.45 3.71 6.59
CA TRP A 64 -1.68 3.58 8.02
C TRP A 64 -1.32 4.86 8.77
N LEU A 65 -0.25 5.54 8.36
CA LEU A 65 0.10 6.85 8.91
C LEU A 65 -1.01 7.87 8.63
N GLN A 66 -1.50 7.96 7.39
CA GLN A 66 -2.60 8.87 7.04
C GLN A 66 -3.90 8.49 7.77
N ALA A 67 -4.14 7.20 8.01
CA ALA A 67 -5.36 6.69 8.66
C ALA A 67 -5.38 6.84 10.19
N VAL A 68 -4.24 7.11 10.83
CA VAL A 68 -4.15 7.07 12.30
C VAL A 68 -3.59 8.37 12.85
N LEU A 69 -2.58 8.92 12.20
CA LEU A 69 -1.80 10.02 12.76
C LEU A 69 -2.53 11.37 12.74
N PRO A 70 -3.22 11.80 11.66
CA PRO A 70 -3.99 13.04 11.66
C PRO A 70 -5.07 13.10 12.76
N PRO A 71 -5.98 12.12 12.91
CA PRO A 71 -7.03 12.22 13.92
C PRO A 71 -6.51 12.09 15.35
N ILE A 72 -5.48 11.27 15.60
CA ILE A 72 -4.87 11.17 16.94
C ILE A 72 -4.17 12.47 17.32
N LEU A 73 -3.40 13.08 16.43
CA LEU A 73 -2.72 14.34 16.72
C LEU A 73 -3.72 15.49 16.91
N ALA A 74 -4.77 15.55 16.09
CA ALA A 74 -5.84 16.53 16.26
C ALA A 74 -6.53 16.35 17.62
N PHE A 75 -6.82 15.11 18.02
CA PHE A 75 -7.40 14.79 19.32
C PHE A 75 -6.49 15.22 20.49
N LEU A 76 -5.21 14.86 20.44
CA LEU A 76 -4.24 15.23 21.48
C LEU A 76 -4.10 16.76 21.57
N TYR A 77 -4.04 17.45 20.43
CA TYR A 77 -3.97 18.91 20.41
C TYR A 77 -5.20 19.54 21.08
N HIS A 78 -6.39 19.07 20.74
CA HIS A 78 -7.63 19.56 21.36
C HIS A 78 -7.69 19.29 22.87
N ALA A 79 -7.40 18.06 23.28
CA ALA A 79 -7.49 17.64 24.68
C ALA A 79 -6.47 18.34 25.58
N PHE A 80 -5.23 18.58 25.09
CA PHE A 80 -4.16 19.13 25.92
C PHE A 80 -3.99 20.65 25.82
N PHE A 81 -4.25 21.27 24.67
CA PHE A 81 -3.89 22.68 24.45
C PHE A 81 -5.07 23.65 24.43
N LEU A 82 -6.29 23.16 24.17
CA LEU A 82 -7.41 24.04 23.89
C LEU A 82 -8.54 24.03 24.94
N GLN A 83 -8.51 23.12 25.92
CA GLN A 83 -9.48 23.14 27.04
C GLN A 83 -9.55 24.49 27.77
N ASP A 84 -8.49 25.30 27.73
CA ASP A 84 -8.42 26.57 28.45
C ASP A 84 -8.96 27.79 27.68
N ASN A 85 -9.31 27.68 26.39
CA ASN A 85 -9.78 28.81 25.57
C ASN A 85 -11.01 28.46 24.71
N GLU A 86 -12.22 28.79 25.19
CA GLU A 86 -13.50 28.41 24.54
C GLU A 86 -13.73 29.01 23.14
N THR A 87 -13.14 30.16 22.82
CA THR A 87 -13.32 30.82 21.52
C THR A 87 -12.38 30.33 20.42
N PHE A 88 -11.37 29.52 20.77
CA PHE A 88 -10.25 29.16 19.89
C PHE A 88 -10.22 27.67 19.50
N ASN A 89 -11.29 26.92 19.79
CA ASN A 89 -11.13 25.50 20.08
C ASN A 89 -11.39 24.55 18.88
N LEU A 90 -12.59 24.58 18.31
CA LEU A 90 -12.97 23.60 17.27
C LEU A 90 -12.33 23.90 15.90
N MET A 91 -12.29 25.18 15.50
CA MET A 91 -11.81 25.58 14.18
C MET A 91 -10.32 25.30 13.98
N ASN A 92 -9.49 25.54 15.01
CA ASN A 92 -8.06 25.26 14.92
C ASN A 92 -7.75 23.77 14.92
N THR A 93 -8.53 22.99 15.68
CA THR A 93 -8.44 21.52 15.65
C THR A 93 -8.79 21.00 14.25
N ALA A 94 -9.83 21.55 13.61
CA ALA A 94 -10.19 21.22 12.24
C ALA A 94 -9.10 21.60 11.22
N LEU A 95 -8.50 22.79 11.34
CA LEU A 95 -7.39 23.23 10.48
C LEU A 95 -6.15 22.33 10.62
N ILE A 96 -5.82 21.90 11.85
CA ILE A 96 -4.72 20.96 12.09
C ILE A 96 -5.03 19.59 11.48
N LEU A 97 -6.25 19.09 11.66
CA LEU A 97 -6.70 17.84 11.07
C LEU A 97 -6.60 17.89 9.54
N GLU A 98 -7.08 18.96 8.92
CA GLU A 98 -7.04 19.16 7.47
C GLU A 98 -5.59 19.27 6.97
N GLY A 99 -4.77 20.10 7.61
CA GLY A 99 -3.36 20.26 7.26
C GLY A 99 -2.55 18.96 7.34
N LEU A 100 -2.77 18.18 8.41
CA LEU A 100 -2.13 16.86 8.57
C LEU A 100 -2.67 15.86 7.54
N THR A 101 -3.98 15.85 7.29
CA THR A 101 -4.59 14.98 6.27
C THR A 101 -3.99 15.26 4.89
N PHE A 102 -3.85 16.53 4.53
CA PHE A 102 -3.22 16.94 3.28
C PHE A 102 -1.75 16.51 3.20
N PHE A 103 -0.97 16.77 4.26
CA PHE A 103 0.44 16.42 4.31
C PHE A 103 0.68 14.91 4.17
N PHE A 104 -0.06 14.10 4.93
CA PHE A 104 0.05 12.64 4.85
C PHE A 104 -0.52 12.09 3.55
N GLY A 105 -1.59 12.68 3.02
CA GLY A 105 -2.11 12.37 1.68
C GLY A 105 -1.07 12.62 0.60
N TYR A 106 -0.31 13.72 0.67
CA TYR A 106 0.79 13.99 -0.25
C TYR A 106 1.91 12.96 -0.16
N LEU A 107 2.31 12.58 1.06
CA LEU A 107 3.33 11.54 1.25
C LEU A 107 2.87 10.18 0.72
N ASP A 108 1.59 9.83 0.91
CA ASP A 108 1.02 8.58 0.41
C ASP A 108 0.96 8.55 -1.12
N VAL A 109 0.44 9.61 -1.73
CA VAL A 109 0.41 9.80 -3.18
C VAL A 109 1.83 9.73 -3.76
N LYS A 110 2.80 10.42 -3.14
CA LYS A 110 4.20 10.38 -3.57
C LYS A 110 4.78 8.98 -3.50
N ASP A 111 4.59 8.25 -2.40
CA ASP A 111 5.08 6.87 -2.24
C ASP A 111 4.44 5.92 -3.26
N ILE A 112 3.13 6.03 -3.48
CA ILE A 112 2.41 5.21 -4.44
C ILE A 112 2.89 5.48 -5.87
N SER A 113 3.09 6.75 -6.24
CA SER A 113 3.56 7.13 -7.59
C SER A 113 4.93 6.57 -7.94
N GLN A 114 5.76 6.24 -6.95
CA GLN A 114 7.10 5.68 -7.15
C GLN A 114 7.09 4.16 -7.37
N ARG A 115 5.95 3.48 -7.19
CA ARG A 115 5.86 2.02 -7.31
C ARG A 115 5.82 1.58 -8.76
N THR A 116 6.62 0.57 -9.08
CA THR A 116 6.68 -0.05 -10.42
C THR A 116 5.35 -0.70 -10.82
N GLU A 117 4.58 -1.18 -9.85
CA GLU A 117 3.24 -1.77 -10.02
C GLU A 117 2.19 -0.76 -10.54
N MET A 118 2.48 0.55 -10.44
CA MET A 118 1.60 1.65 -10.85
C MET A 118 1.92 2.18 -12.26
N TYR A 119 2.94 1.65 -12.94
CA TYR A 119 3.30 2.04 -14.31
C TYR A 119 2.27 1.52 -15.32
N GLY A 120 1.48 2.44 -15.89
CA GLY A 120 0.50 2.11 -16.92
C GLY A 120 -0.64 3.11 -17.10
N GLY A 121 -0.53 4.35 -16.61
CA GLY A 121 -1.47 5.45 -16.88
C GLY A 121 -2.90 5.30 -16.30
N MET A 122 -3.31 4.10 -15.87
CA MET A 122 -4.66 3.81 -15.37
C MET A 122 -4.78 3.79 -13.84
N ALA A 123 -3.67 3.83 -13.10
CA ALA A 123 -3.69 3.74 -11.64
C ALA A 123 -3.66 5.12 -10.92
N PHE A 124 -3.31 6.20 -11.63
CA PHE A 124 -3.18 7.54 -11.06
C PHE A 124 -4.17 8.52 -11.69
N SER A 125 -5.46 8.30 -11.42
CA SER A 125 -6.51 9.25 -11.81
C SER A 125 -6.38 10.53 -10.99
N SER A 126 -6.52 11.70 -11.62
CA SER A 126 -6.60 12.99 -10.91
C SER A 126 -7.65 12.98 -9.80
N ARG A 127 -8.69 12.15 -9.96
CA ARG A 127 -9.70 11.86 -8.93
C ARG A 127 -9.09 11.26 -7.65
N TYR A 128 -8.23 10.25 -7.78
CA TYR A 128 -7.61 9.59 -6.62
C TYR A 128 -6.75 10.57 -5.83
N VAL A 129 -6.00 11.44 -6.52
CA VAL A 129 -5.18 12.49 -5.89
C VAL A 129 -6.07 13.45 -5.10
N TYR A 130 -7.17 13.91 -5.70
CA TYR A 130 -8.13 14.79 -5.04
C TYR A 130 -8.75 14.14 -3.79
N LEU A 131 -9.18 12.89 -3.92
CA LEU A 131 -9.74 12.13 -2.80
C LEU A 131 -8.71 11.95 -1.67
N SER A 132 -7.44 11.73 -2.01
CA SER A 132 -6.37 11.53 -1.04
C SER A 132 -6.11 12.77 -0.18
N TYR A 133 -6.43 13.96 -0.68
CA TYR A 133 -6.25 15.22 0.03
C TYR A 133 -7.46 15.63 0.85
N PHE A 134 -8.66 15.51 0.28
CA PHE A 134 -9.87 16.09 0.87
C PHE A 134 -10.84 15.05 1.45
N LEU A 135 -10.78 13.81 0.96
CA LEU A 135 -11.74 12.75 1.29
C LEU A 135 -11.00 11.43 1.57
N PRO A 136 -10.15 11.38 2.61
CA PRO A 136 -9.29 10.23 2.90
C PRO A 136 -10.06 8.93 3.08
N VAL A 137 -11.29 8.95 3.62
CA VAL A 137 -12.15 7.74 3.71
C VAL A 137 -12.36 7.10 2.33
N LEU A 138 -12.71 7.93 1.35
CA LEU A 138 -12.96 7.48 -0.03
C LEU A 138 -11.65 7.14 -0.74
N SER A 139 -10.58 7.89 -0.48
CA SER A 139 -9.26 7.59 -1.03
C SER A 139 -8.81 6.20 -0.60
N PHE A 140 -8.97 5.85 0.68
CA PHE A 140 -8.65 4.54 1.23
C PHE A 140 -9.50 3.42 0.61
N TRP A 141 -10.77 3.70 0.30
CA TRP A 141 -11.62 2.73 -0.38
C TRP A 141 -11.20 2.50 -1.83
N GLU A 142 -10.94 3.59 -2.57
CA GLU A 142 -10.46 3.53 -3.96
C GLU A 142 -9.07 2.86 -4.03
N ARG A 143 -8.24 3.08 -3.01
CA ARG A 143 -6.94 2.41 -2.83
C ARG A 143 -7.03 0.89 -2.96
N ARG A 144 -8.02 0.26 -2.34
CA ARG A 144 -8.20 -1.21 -2.37
C ARG A 144 -8.39 -1.77 -3.79
N THR A 145 -8.78 -0.91 -4.74
CA THR A 145 -8.97 -1.27 -6.15
C THR A 145 -7.71 -1.11 -6.99
N LEU A 146 -6.67 -0.45 -6.47
CA LEU A 146 -5.41 -0.23 -7.18
C LEU A 146 -4.63 -1.54 -7.37
N PRO A 147 -3.90 -1.67 -8.50
CA PRO A 147 -3.07 -2.85 -8.76
C PRO A 147 -1.98 -3.00 -7.68
N GLY A 148 -1.71 -4.24 -7.29
CA GLY A 148 -0.67 -4.56 -6.29
C GLY A 148 -1.07 -4.31 -4.83
N MET A 149 -2.29 -3.85 -4.58
CA MET A 149 -2.81 -3.58 -3.24
C MET A 149 -3.72 -4.67 -2.67
N LYS A 150 -3.79 -4.71 -1.34
CA LYS A 150 -4.68 -5.62 -0.60
C LYS A 150 -6.12 -5.14 -0.66
N ARG A 151 -7.01 -5.94 -1.26
CA ARG A 151 -8.45 -5.67 -1.33
C ARG A 151 -9.14 -5.65 0.03
N ASN A 152 -8.68 -6.46 0.98
CA ASN A 152 -9.30 -6.61 2.31
C ASN A 152 -8.61 -5.77 3.39
N ALA A 153 -7.95 -4.68 3.02
CA ALA A 153 -7.19 -3.89 3.98
C ALA A 153 -8.12 -3.14 4.97
N LEU A 154 -7.77 -3.12 6.26
CA LEU A 154 -8.62 -2.61 7.33
C LEU A 154 -8.52 -1.09 7.57
N TYR A 155 -7.49 -0.42 7.04
CA TYR A 155 -7.25 1.01 7.27
C TYR A 155 -8.45 1.95 6.98
N PRO A 156 -9.36 1.72 6.00
CA PRO A 156 -10.49 2.63 5.80
C PRO A 156 -11.52 2.52 6.93
N VAL A 157 -11.74 1.31 7.44
CA VAL A 157 -12.68 1.04 8.54
C VAL A 157 -12.10 1.59 9.83
N VAL A 158 -10.80 1.40 10.06
CA VAL A 158 -10.10 1.95 11.22
C VAL A 158 -10.15 3.49 11.20
N TYR A 159 -9.82 4.13 10.07
CA TYR A 159 -9.89 5.59 9.95
C TYR A 159 -11.32 6.10 10.19
N ALA A 160 -12.34 5.47 9.59
CA ALA A 160 -13.73 5.86 9.80
C ALA A 160 -14.14 5.73 11.28
N GLY A 161 -13.73 4.65 11.94
CA GLY A 161 -13.98 4.44 13.37
C GLY A 161 -13.29 5.49 14.25
N ILE A 162 -12.02 5.80 13.99
CA ILE A 162 -11.28 6.83 14.73
C ILE A 162 -11.88 8.21 14.47
N LEU A 163 -12.25 8.51 13.23
CA LEU A 163 -12.86 9.79 12.87
C LEU A 163 -14.25 9.96 13.50
N LEU A 164 -15.05 8.89 13.54
CA LEU A 164 -16.33 8.90 14.24
C LEU A 164 -16.14 9.10 15.75
N LEU A 165 -15.19 8.40 16.36
CA LEU A 165 -14.84 8.58 17.77
C LEU A 165 -14.36 10.02 18.05
N PHE A 166 -13.52 10.57 17.17
CA PHE A 166 -13.09 11.97 17.24
C PHE A 166 -14.29 12.92 17.19
N VAL A 167 -15.20 12.77 16.22
CA VAL A 167 -16.41 13.60 16.12
C VAL A 167 -17.27 13.49 17.37
N VAL A 168 -17.50 12.29 17.91
CA VAL A 168 -18.30 12.08 19.12
C VAL A 168 -17.65 12.70 20.36
N LEU A 169 -16.32 12.65 20.47
CA LEU A 169 -15.60 13.25 21.60
C LEU A 169 -15.49 14.78 21.52
N MET A 170 -15.73 15.36 20.33
CA MET A 170 -15.65 16.79 20.06
C MET A 170 -17.01 17.48 20.06
N LEU A 171 -18.10 16.71 20.18
CA LEU A 171 -19.50 17.14 20.26
C LEU A 171 -19.91 17.29 21.72
#